data_AF-A0A6N7Q3B6-F1
#
_entry.id   AF-A0A6N7Q3B6-F1
#
_cell.length_a   1.000
_cell.length_b   1.000
_cell.length_c   1.000
_cell.angle_alpha   90.00
_cell.angle_beta   90.00
_cell.angle_gamma   90.00
#
_symmetry.space_group_name_H-M   'P 1'
#
loop_
_entity.id
_entity.type
_entity.pdbx_description
1 polymer ?
#
loop_
_entity_poly.entity_id
_entity_poly.type
_entity_poly.pdbx_seq_one_letter_code
_entity_poly.pdbx_strand_id
1 'polypeptide(L)'
;MRTLLILIAAVAASACGRSESNQFTLEAGKVARVESCHLRMDHTVLRDDVHYAALAYTCDVPASALNEKSWWGDKPQPLGFSMNLGDCLPLDTAYYCVEAIEEGKASLEATYKKPRKAEQHLERIR
;
A
#
# COMPACT_ATOMS: atom_id res chain seq x y z
N MET A 1 -11.96 55.12 -15.57
CA MET A 1 -12.05 53.91 -16.40
C MET A 1 -11.30 52.81 -15.65
N ARG A 2 -12.07 51.93 -15.00
CA ARG A 2 -11.65 50.90 -14.04
C ARG A 2 -11.98 49.55 -14.69
N THR A 3 -11.00 48.89 -15.30
CA THR A 3 -11.14 47.49 -15.74
C THR A 3 -9.76 46.89 -16.04
N LEU A 4 -9.03 46.61 -14.97
CA LEU A 4 -7.98 45.60 -14.94
C LEU A 4 -8.29 44.76 -13.71
N LEU A 5 -8.32 43.42 -13.85
CA LEU A 5 -8.35 42.37 -12.79
C LEU A 5 -9.48 41.34 -12.98
N ILE A 6 -9.53 40.57 -14.07
CA ILE A 6 -10.18 39.25 -14.03
C ILE A 6 -9.49 38.32 -15.04
N LEU A 7 -8.38 37.68 -14.69
CA LEU A 7 -7.87 36.52 -15.46
C LEU A 7 -6.78 35.71 -14.71
N ILE A 8 -6.90 35.54 -13.40
CA ILE A 8 -6.05 34.59 -12.64
C ILE A 8 -6.88 34.00 -11.49
N ALA A 9 -7.71 32.98 -11.75
CA ALA A 9 -8.27 32.11 -10.70
C ALA A 9 -9.09 30.92 -11.28
N ALA A 10 -8.56 30.19 -12.26
CA ALA A 10 -9.19 28.96 -12.74
C ALA A 10 -8.23 27.76 -12.72
N VAL A 11 -7.37 27.70 -11.70
CA VAL A 11 -6.66 26.48 -11.31
C VAL A 11 -7.17 26.09 -9.92
N ALA A 12 -8.49 25.93 -9.80
CA ALA A 12 -9.12 25.45 -8.59
C ALA A 12 -9.21 23.93 -8.65
N ALA A 13 -8.29 23.29 -7.94
CA ALA A 13 -8.56 22.10 -7.14
C ALA A 13 -9.23 20.90 -7.85
N SER A 14 -8.51 20.26 -8.77
CA SER A 14 -8.57 18.80 -8.85
C SER A 14 -7.65 18.21 -7.76
N ALA A 15 -7.88 18.60 -6.50
CA ALA A 15 -7.37 17.82 -5.39
C ALA A 15 -8.16 16.52 -5.41
N CYS A 16 -7.55 15.49 -6.00
CA CYS A 16 -8.01 14.12 -6.00
C CYS A 16 -8.27 13.68 -4.56
N GLY A 17 -9.48 13.94 -4.06
CA GLY A 17 -10.08 13.18 -2.96
C GLY A 17 -10.45 11.80 -3.49
N ARG A 18 -9.45 11.06 -3.98
CA ARG A 18 -9.60 9.64 -4.26
C ARG A 18 -9.67 9.02 -2.87
N SER A 19 -10.89 8.74 -2.41
CA SER A 19 -11.10 7.84 -1.28
C SER A 19 -10.29 6.59 -1.61
N GLU A 20 -9.14 6.43 -0.96
CA GLU A 20 -8.35 5.23 -1.10
C GLU A 20 -9.27 4.09 -0.68
N SER A 21 -9.41 3.10 -1.55
CA SER A 21 -10.10 1.87 -1.19
C SER A 21 -9.36 1.28 0.02
N ASN A 22 -10.10 0.92 1.08
CA ASN A 22 -9.53 0.21 2.23
C ASN A 22 -8.96 -1.15 1.82
N GLN A 23 -9.22 -1.61 0.60
CA GLN A 23 -8.74 -2.86 0.05
C GLN A 23 -7.86 -2.64 -1.18
N PHE A 24 -6.81 -3.45 -1.30
CA PHE A 24 -6.00 -3.55 -2.51
C PHE A 24 -5.62 -5.01 -2.81
N THR A 25 -5.28 -5.28 -4.07
CA THR A 25 -4.78 -6.58 -4.51
C THR A 25 -3.37 -6.43 -5.06
N LEU A 26 -2.47 -7.30 -4.59
CA LEU A 26 -1.14 -7.47 -5.13
C LEU A 26 -1.18 -8.56 -6.19
N GLU A 27 -0.50 -8.31 -7.31
CA GLU A 27 -0.28 -9.29 -8.37
C GLU A 27 1.18 -9.72 -8.40
N ALA A 28 1.43 -10.99 -8.66
CA ALA A 28 2.79 -11.54 -8.68
C ALA A 28 3.66 -10.82 -9.72
N GLY A 29 4.89 -10.48 -9.30
CA GLY A 29 5.88 -9.78 -10.11
C GLY A 29 5.63 -8.29 -10.33
N LYS A 30 4.52 -7.73 -9.82
CA LYS A 30 4.22 -6.29 -9.92
C LYS A 30 4.53 -5.57 -8.61
N VAL A 31 4.96 -4.32 -8.74
CA VAL A 31 5.11 -3.41 -7.61
C VAL A 31 3.86 -2.54 -7.54
N ALA A 32 3.19 -2.56 -6.40
CA ALA A 32 2.09 -1.67 -6.08
C ALA A 32 2.58 -0.56 -5.16
N ARG A 33 2.01 0.64 -5.31
CA ARG A 33 2.13 1.70 -4.32
C ARG A 33 0.85 1.76 -3.50
N VAL A 34 0.99 1.62 -2.19
CA VAL A 34 -0.10 1.77 -1.22
C VAL A 34 0.38 2.73 -0.15
N GLU A 35 -0.36 3.82 0.06
CA GLU A 35 0.08 4.94 0.89
C GLU A 35 1.49 5.45 0.45
N SER A 36 2.44 5.52 1.39
CA SER A 36 3.84 5.89 1.15
C SER A 36 4.75 4.68 0.85
N CYS A 37 4.19 3.48 0.74
CA CYS A 37 4.93 2.23 0.62
C CYS A 37 4.85 1.63 -0.78
N HIS A 38 5.97 1.06 -1.23
CA HIS A 38 6.02 0.16 -2.38
C HIS A 38 5.98 -1.28 -1.86
N LEU A 39 5.11 -2.09 -2.43
CA LEU A 39 4.93 -3.49 -2.10
C LEU A 39 5.10 -4.32 -3.36
N ARG A 40 5.84 -5.42 -3.25
CA ARG A 40 5.97 -6.39 -4.33
C ARG A 40 5.62 -7.77 -3.80
N MET A 41 4.77 -8.47 -4.52
CA MET A 41 4.56 -9.90 -4.30
C MET A 41 5.37 -10.66 -5.35
N ASP A 42 6.22 -11.58 -4.91
CA ASP A 42 7.01 -12.39 -5.81
C ASP A 42 6.21 -13.57 -6.36
N HIS A 43 5.52 -14.29 -5.47
CA HIS A 43 4.67 -15.43 -5.83
C HIS A 43 3.69 -15.75 -4.71
N THR A 44 2.73 -16.62 -5.01
CA THR A 44 1.85 -17.27 -4.05
C THR A 44 2.13 -18.76 -4.03
N VAL A 45 1.99 -19.39 -2.86
CA VAL A 45 1.98 -20.85 -2.74
C VAL A 45 0.58 -21.27 -2.34
N LEU A 46 -0.02 -22.14 -3.14
CA LEU A 46 -1.30 -22.80 -2.87
C LEU A 46 -1.05 -24.31 -2.89
N ARG A 47 -0.91 -24.92 -1.71
CA ARG A 47 -0.83 -26.37 -1.51
C ARG A 47 -1.81 -26.75 -0.40
N ASP A 48 -2.33 -27.97 -0.43
CA ASP A 48 -3.42 -28.49 0.41
C ASP A 48 -3.66 -27.75 1.74
N ASP A 49 -2.65 -27.64 2.60
CA ASP A 49 -2.70 -26.99 3.92
C ASP A 49 -1.83 -25.72 4.05
N VAL A 50 -1.14 -25.30 2.99
CA VAL A 50 -0.20 -24.17 2.98
C VAL A 50 -0.62 -23.13 1.94
N HIS A 51 -1.08 -21.99 2.43
CA HIS A 51 -1.46 -20.82 1.64
C HIS A 51 -0.70 -19.58 2.12
N TYR A 52 0.29 -19.13 1.34
CA TYR A 52 1.01 -17.88 1.64
C TYR A 52 1.37 -17.07 0.40
N ALA A 53 1.52 -15.77 0.59
CA ALA A 53 2.09 -14.83 -0.35
C ALA A 53 3.52 -14.47 0.07
N ALA A 54 4.49 -14.62 -0.84
CA ALA A 54 5.87 -14.17 -0.64
C ALA A 54 5.99 -12.71 -1.09
N LEU A 55 6.39 -11.84 -0.18
CA LEU A 55 6.27 -10.39 -0.30
C LEU A 55 7.57 -9.69 0.12
N ALA A 56 7.75 -8.47 -0.38
CA ALA A 56 8.72 -7.51 0.11
C ALA A 56 8.07 -6.12 0.09
N TYR A 57 8.39 -5.26 1.06
CA TYR A 57 7.92 -3.88 1.06
C TYR A 57 8.98 -2.91 1.56
N THR A 58 8.87 -1.67 1.13
CA THR A 58 9.62 -0.54 1.68
C THR A 58 8.76 0.72 1.64
N CYS A 59 8.93 1.60 2.62
CA CYS A 59 8.18 2.85 2.73
C CYS A 59 9.10 4.06 2.59
N ASP A 60 8.49 5.23 2.44
CA ASP A 60 9.20 6.50 2.24
C ASP A 60 10.10 6.51 1.00
N VAL A 61 9.66 5.83 -0.06
CA VAL A 61 10.30 5.80 -1.37
C VAL A 61 9.54 6.74 -2.32
N PRO A 62 10.23 7.55 -3.15
CA PRO A 62 9.56 8.42 -4.10
C PRO A 62 8.75 7.61 -5.12
N ALA A 63 7.57 8.13 -5.49
CA ALA A 63 6.69 7.48 -6.46
C ALA A 63 7.35 7.24 -7.83
N SER A 64 8.38 8.03 -8.17
CA SER A 64 9.16 7.86 -9.41
C SER A 64 9.86 6.49 -9.48
N ALA A 65 10.24 5.91 -8.34
CA ALA A 65 10.93 4.62 -8.30
C ALA A 65 10.01 3.42 -8.60
N LEU A 66 8.69 3.60 -8.62
CA LEU A 66 7.73 2.49 -8.66
C LEU A 66 7.95 1.52 -9.83
N ASN A 67 8.33 2.05 -11.00
CA ASN A 67 8.53 1.26 -12.23
C ASN A 67 10.02 0.99 -12.51
N GLU A 68 10.91 1.33 -11.59
CA GLU A 68 12.34 1.10 -11.75
C GLU A 68 12.72 -0.32 -11.32
N LYS A 69 13.87 -0.80 -11.82
CA LYS A 69 14.45 -2.09 -11.37
C LYS A 69 14.67 -2.10 -9.85
N SER A 70 15.20 -1.00 -9.34
CA SER A 70 15.36 -0.75 -7.90
C SER A 70 14.13 -0.01 -7.38
N TRP A 71 13.00 -0.70 -7.33
CA TRP A 71 11.73 -0.12 -6.92
C TRP A 71 11.72 0.40 -5.48
N TRP A 72 12.74 0.06 -4.69
CA TRP A 72 13.01 0.59 -3.36
C TRP A 72 13.81 1.91 -3.34
N GLY A 73 14.15 2.47 -4.51
CA GLY A 73 14.87 3.74 -4.64
C GLY A 73 16.28 3.68 -4.02
N ASP A 74 16.57 4.66 -3.16
CA ASP A 74 17.83 4.81 -2.43
C ASP A 74 17.89 4.02 -1.11
N LYS A 75 16.79 3.36 -0.73
CA LYS A 75 16.74 2.53 0.49
C LYS A 75 17.54 1.24 0.31
N PRO A 76 17.89 0.54 1.40
CA PRO A 76 18.35 -0.84 1.30
C PRO A 76 17.32 -1.72 0.59
N GLN A 77 17.80 -2.72 -0.15
CA GLN A 77 16.92 -3.71 -0.77
C GLN A 77 16.09 -4.41 0.32
N PRO A 78 14.75 -4.40 0.20
CA PRO A 78 13.89 -4.98 1.23
C PRO A 78 14.03 -6.50 1.28
N LEU A 79 13.96 -7.05 2.49
CA LEU A 79 13.98 -8.49 2.71
C LEU A 79 12.61 -9.09 2.37
N GLY A 80 12.64 -10.29 1.79
CA GLY A 80 11.43 -11.07 1.55
C GLY A 80 10.89 -11.70 2.83
N PHE A 81 9.57 -11.82 2.93
CA PHE A 81 8.85 -12.49 4.00
C PHE A 81 7.58 -13.14 3.43
N SER A 82 6.95 -14.01 4.21
CA SER A 82 5.70 -14.67 3.83
C SER A 82 4.56 -14.15 4.70
N MET A 83 3.38 -14.02 4.10
CA MET A 83 2.12 -13.75 4.81
C MET A 83 1.09 -14.81 4.46
N ASN A 84 0.42 -15.35 5.48
CA ASN A 84 -0.73 -16.24 5.37
C ASN A 84 -2.03 -15.45 5.49
N LEU A 85 -3.16 -16.12 5.28
CA LEU A 85 -4.48 -15.56 5.58
C LEU A 85 -4.56 -15.05 7.03
N GLY A 86 -5.04 -13.82 7.21
CA GLY A 86 -5.15 -13.16 8.51
C GLY A 86 -3.87 -12.50 9.02
N ASP A 87 -2.70 -12.75 8.43
CA ASP A 87 -1.48 -12.01 8.77
C ASP A 87 -1.65 -10.54 8.37
N CYS A 88 -1.10 -9.62 9.17
CA CYS A 88 -1.26 -8.19 8.95
C CYS A 88 0.08 -7.48 8.77
N LEU A 89 0.14 -6.60 7.77
CA LEU A 89 1.30 -5.76 7.46
C LEU A 89 1.05 -4.33 7.96
N PRO A 90 1.91 -3.78 8.85
CA PRO A 90 1.82 -2.38 9.22
C PRO A 90 2.31 -1.49 8.08
N LEU A 91 1.42 -0.69 7.50
CA LEU A 91 1.79 0.39 6.59
C LEU A 91 1.83 1.73 7.35
N ASP A 92 1.69 2.86 6.67
CA ASP A 92 1.81 4.19 7.26
C ASP A 92 0.69 4.45 8.28
N THR A 93 -0.57 4.24 7.89
CA THR A 93 -1.72 4.63 8.73
C THR A 93 -2.50 3.45 9.34
N ALA A 94 -2.38 2.26 8.77
CA ALA A 94 -3.16 1.09 9.15
C ALA A 94 -2.35 -0.22 9.08
N TYR A 95 -2.88 -1.24 9.75
CA TYR A 95 -2.51 -2.64 9.52
C TYR A 95 -3.41 -3.20 8.42
N TYR A 96 -2.78 -3.66 7.34
CA TYR A 96 -3.46 -4.30 6.23
C TYR A 96 -3.36 -5.82 6.37
N CYS A 97 -4.48 -6.49 6.58
CA CYS A 97 -4.53 -7.93 6.79
C CYS A 97 -4.87 -8.67 5.50
N VAL A 98 -4.29 -9.85 5.31
CA VAL A 98 -4.55 -10.69 4.13
C VAL A 98 -5.93 -11.32 4.25
N GLU A 99 -6.83 -10.95 3.35
CA GLU A 99 -8.21 -11.46 3.31
C GLU A 99 -8.35 -12.64 2.35
N ALA A 100 -7.57 -12.67 1.26
CA ALA A 100 -7.59 -13.75 0.29
C ALA A 100 -6.22 -13.96 -0.35
N ILE A 101 -5.90 -15.22 -0.66
CA ILE A 101 -4.73 -15.62 -1.44
C ILE A 101 -5.25 -16.53 -2.56
N GLU A 102 -4.98 -16.13 -3.80
CA GLU A 102 -5.32 -16.84 -5.03
C GLU A 102 -4.07 -17.05 -5.86
N GLU A 103 -4.17 -17.77 -6.99
CA GLU A 103 -3.01 -18.02 -7.84
C GLU A 103 -2.47 -16.70 -8.41
N GLY A 104 -1.26 -16.32 -7.99
CA GLY A 104 -0.59 -15.10 -8.42
C GLY A 104 -1.21 -13.82 -7.85
N LYS A 105 -2.13 -13.90 -6.88
CA LYS A 105 -2.78 -12.72 -6.29
C LYS A 105 -2.93 -12.84 -4.76
N ALA A 106 -2.78 -11.71 -4.07
CA ALA A 106 -3.13 -11.59 -2.65
C ALA A 106 -3.91 -10.30 -2.41
N SER A 107 -5.06 -10.39 -1.76
CA SER A 107 -5.90 -9.25 -1.43
C SER A 107 -5.73 -8.89 0.04
N LEU A 108 -5.50 -7.60 0.31
CA LEU A 108 -5.29 -7.07 1.64
C LEU A 108 -6.32 -5.98 1.93
N GLU A 109 -6.80 -5.93 3.17
CA GLU A 109 -7.75 -4.92 3.66
C GLU A 109 -7.18 -4.19 4.88
N ALA A 110 -7.38 -2.87 4.95
CA ALA A 110 -7.07 -2.04 6.10
C ALA A 110 -7.99 -2.42 7.27
N THR A 111 -7.53 -3.29 8.16
CA THR A 111 -8.35 -3.87 9.22
C THR A 111 -8.23 -3.12 10.54
N TYR A 112 -7.03 -2.64 10.89
CA TYR A 112 -6.80 -1.93 12.15
C TYR A 112 -6.07 -0.61 11.93
N LYS A 113 -6.41 0.42 12.72
CA LYS A 113 -5.62 1.65 12.76
C LYS A 113 -4.26 1.37 13.36
N LYS A 114 -3.22 2.01 12.83
CA LYS A 114 -1.89 1.97 13.43
C LYS A 114 -1.87 2.85 14.70
N PRO A 115 -1.46 2.33 15.86
CA PRO A 115 -1.40 3.11 17.08
C PRO A 115 -0.31 4.20 16.96
N ARG A 116 -0.63 5.40 17.43
CA ARG A 116 0.32 6.54 17.47
C ARG A 116 1.22 6.50 18.70
N LYS A 117 0.84 5.72 19.73
CA LYS A 117 1.60 5.52 20.96
C LYS A 117 1.59 4.04 21.33
N ALA A 118 2.65 3.56 21.97
CA ALA A 118 2.80 2.15 22.32
C ALA A 118 1.69 1.65 23.27
N GLU A 119 1.10 2.53 24.08
CA GLU A 119 0.04 2.15 25.03
C GLU A 119 -1.36 2.12 24.39
N GLN A 120 -1.51 2.54 23.13
CA GLN A 120 -2.81 2.52 22.46
C GLN A 120 -3.19 1.10 22.03
N HIS A 121 -4.41 0.70 22.35
CA HIS A 121 -4.99 -0.54 21.85
C HIS A 121 -5.23 -0.46 20.33
N LEU A 122 -5.16 -1.60 19.66
CA LEU A 122 -5.55 -1.72 18.26
C LEU A 122 -7.05 -1.44 18.12
N GLU A 123 -7.40 -0.50 17.25
CA GLU A 123 -8.78 -0.16 16.91
C GLU A 123 -9.12 -0.70 15.52
N ARG A 124 -10.19 -1.49 15.40
CA ARG A 124 -10.67 -1.96 14.08
C ARG A 124 -11.25 -0.80 13.27
N ILE A 125 -10.92 -0.76 11.98
CA ILE A 125 -11.52 0.16 11.01
C ILE A 125 -12.93 -0.37 10.68
N ARG A 126 -13.95 0.50 10.72
CA ARG A 126 -15.36 0.17 10.45
C ARG A 126 -15.81 0.81 9.15
#